data_AF-A0A957F616-F1
#
_entry.id   AF-A0A957F616-F1
#
_cell.length_a   1.000
_cell.length_b   1.000
_cell.length_c   1.000
_cell.angle_alpha   90.00
_cell.angle_beta   90.00
_cell.angle_gamma   90.00
#
_symmetry.space_group_name_H-M   'P 1'
#
loop_
_entity.id
_entity.type
_entity.pdbx_description
1 polymer ?
#
loop_
_entity_poly.entity_id
_entity_poly.type
_entity_poly.pdbx_seq_one_letter_code
_entity_poly.pdbx_strand_id
1 'polypeptide(L)'
;MKVLIVAKTRMGGRACIGGITFAGQSVRLVAPDMESNERANMVFEVGDVWEVETAVLSHRPLPHTEDVLIQHKVRLAPLSGIIPFIEKHMPPKTGG
;
A
#
# COMPACT_ATOMS: atom_id res chain seq x y z
N MET A 1 4.67 1.48 10.70
CA MET A 1 5.13 0.26 10.00
C MET A 1 5.76 0.63 8.66
N LYS A 2 6.73 -0.18 8.17
CA LYS A 2 7.36 0.02 6.86
C LYS A 2 6.63 -0.75 5.77
N VAL A 3 6.33 -0.09 4.67
CA VAL A 3 5.58 -0.61 3.54
C VAL A 3 6.33 -0.29 2.26
N LEU A 4 6.57 -1.31 1.44
CA LEU A 4 7.01 -1.17 0.06
C LEU A 4 5.79 -1.03 -0.84
N ILE A 5 5.74 0.01 -1.67
CA ILE A 5 4.67 0.18 -2.65
C ILE A 5 4.93 -0.72 -3.85
N VAL A 6 3.99 -1.60 -4.16
CA VAL A 6 4.13 -2.60 -5.24
C VAL A 6 3.07 -2.46 -6.32
N ALA A 7 1.99 -1.72 -6.06
CA ALA A 7 0.94 -1.47 -7.04
C ALA A 7 0.34 -0.07 -6.88
N LYS A 8 0.04 0.57 -8.01
CA LYS A 8 -0.66 1.85 -8.10
C LYS A 8 -1.67 1.78 -9.23
N THR A 9 -2.96 1.87 -8.89
CA THR A 9 -4.06 1.87 -9.87
C THR A 9 -4.72 3.23 -9.86
N ARG A 10 -4.80 3.88 -11.02
CA ARG A 10 -5.46 5.18 -11.15
C ARG A 10 -6.98 5.03 -11.03
N MET A 11 -7.61 5.88 -10.22
CA MET A 11 -9.05 5.96 -10.01
C MET A 11 -9.52 7.42 -10.19
N GLY A 12 -9.64 7.85 -11.44
CA GLY A 12 -9.90 9.25 -11.77
C GLY A 12 -8.71 10.14 -11.38
N GLY A 13 -8.93 11.09 -10.46
CA GLY A 13 -7.88 11.94 -9.89
C GLY A 13 -7.07 11.28 -8.77
N ARG A 14 -7.56 10.16 -8.21
CA ARG A 14 -7.00 9.47 -7.05
C ARG A 14 -6.21 8.23 -7.46
N ALA A 15 -5.54 7.61 -6.50
CA ALA A 15 -4.90 6.32 -6.68
C ALA A 15 -5.27 5.30 -5.59
N CYS A 16 -5.53 4.06 -6.01
CA CYS A 16 -5.49 2.90 -5.14
C CYS A 16 -4.05 2.40 -5.05
N ILE A 17 -3.56 2.22 -3.82
CA ILE A 17 -2.16 1.87 -3.57
C ILE A 17 -2.09 0.54 -2.84
N GLY A 18 -1.44 -0.43 -3.47
CA GLY A 18 -1.11 -1.72 -2.87
C GLY A 18 0.34 -1.73 -2.39
N GLY A 19 0.55 -2.25 -1.19
CA GLY A 19 1.86 -2.37 -0.59
C GLY A 19 2.07 -3.70 0.13
N ILE A 20 3.33 -4.03 0.36
CA ILE A 20 3.75 -5.18 1.17
C ILE A 20 4.51 -4.64 2.38
N THR A 21 4.09 -5.03 3.58
CA THR A 21 4.82 -4.68 4.80
C THR A 21 6.13 -5.46 4.85
N PHE A 22 7.12 -4.96 5.58
CA PHE A 22 8.38 -5.69 5.80
C PHE A 22 8.21 -6.97 6.63
N ALA A 23 7.01 -7.21 7.18
CA ALA A 23 6.61 -8.47 7.80
C ALA A 23 5.91 -9.43 6.82
N GLY A 24 5.76 -9.06 5.55
CA GLY A 24 5.17 -9.88 4.49
C GLY A 24 3.65 -9.78 4.35
N GLN A 25 3.00 -8.81 5.00
CA GLN A 25 1.55 -8.64 4.90
C GLN A 25 1.20 -7.75 3.70
N SER A 26 0.21 -8.17 2.91
CA SER A 26 -0.38 -7.33 1.86
C SER A 26 -1.30 -6.29 2.48
N VAL A 27 -1.14 -5.03 2.11
CA VAL A 27 -1.95 -3.91 2.60
C VAL A 27 -2.41 -3.02 1.45
N ARG A 28 -3.59 -2.42 1.61
CA ARG A 28 -4.10 -1.39 0.72
C ARG A 28 -4.20 -0.07 1.49
N LEU A 29 -3.47 0.93 1.02
CA LEU A 29 -3.35 2.20 1.72
C LEU A 29 -4.52 3.12 1.37
N VAL A 30 -5.28 3.54 2.39
CA VAL A 30 -6.42 4.44 2.23
C VAL A 30 -6.11 5.78 2.88
N ALA A 31 -6.23 6.85 2.10
CA ALA A 31 -6.08 8.21 2.60
C ALA A 31 -7.25 8.57 3.53
N PRO A 32 -7.04 9.36 4.59
CA PRO A 32 -8.11 9.79 5.49
C PRO A 32 -9.09 10.76 4.82
N ASP A 33 -8.61 11.50 3.83
CA ASP A 33 -9.34 12.49 3.04
C ASP A 33 -9.78 11.93 1.67
N MET A 34 -9.87 10.60 1.53
CA MET A 34 -10.08 9.96 0.22
C MET A 34 -11.38 10.39 -0.47
N GLU A 35 -12.41 10.81 0.26
CA GLU A 35 -13.68 11.28 -0.34
C GLU A 35 -13.65 12.74 -0.79
N SER A 36 -12.90 13.61 -0.09
CA SER A 36 -12.84 15.05 -0.33
C SER A 36 -11.61 15.50 -1.14
N ASN A 37 -10.57 14.68 -1.22
CA ASN A 37 -9.34 15.00 -1.94
C ASN A 37 -9.31 14.32 -3.32
N GLU A 38 -9.36 15.13 -4.37
CA GLU A 38 -9.31 14.66 -5.75
C GLU A 38 -7.96 14.08 -6.16
N ARG A 39 -6.89 14.33 -5.40
CA ARG A 39 -5.53 13.80 -5.65
C ARG A 39 -5.05 12.86 -4.55
N ALA A 40 -5.99 12.28 -3.79
CA ALA A 40 -5.68 11.34 -2.72
C ALA A 40 -4.73 10.23 -3.21
N ASN A 41 -3.72 9.92 -2.39
CA ASN A 41 -2.72 8.87 -2.65
C ASN A 41 -1.83 9.05 -3.90
N MET A 42 -1.91 10.16 -4.63
CA MET A 42 -1.11 10.35 -5.85
C MET A 42 0.40 10.44 -5.61
N VAL A 43 0.82 10.77 -4.39
CA VAL A 43 2.23 10.93 -3.97
C VAL A 43 3.01 9.61 -3.89
N PHE A 44 2.32 8.48 -3.78
CA PHE A 44 2.98 7.17 -3.69
C PHE A 44 3.40 6.69 -5.07
N GLU A 45 4.61 6.18 -5.21
CA GLU A 45 5.11 5.56 -6.45
C GLU A 45 5.54 4.11 -6.20
N VAL A 46 5.40 3.25 -7.21
CA VAL A 46 5.84 1.85 -7.13
C VAL A 46 7.36 1.80 -6.94
N GLY A 47 7.81 1.00 -5.98
CA GLY A 47 9.21 0.89 -5.58
C GLY A 47 9.60 1.79 -4.41
N ASP A 48 8.77 2.75 -4.03
CA ASP A 48 9.02 3.56 -2.85
C ASP A 48 8.81 2.76 -1.56
N VAL A 49 9.62 3.10 -0.55
CA VAL A 49 9.41 2.63 0.82
C VAL A 49 8.86 3.78 1.64
N TRP A 50 7.79 3.49 2.37
CA TRP A 50 7.15 4.44 3.27
C TRP A 50 7.08 3.86 4.67
N GLU A 51 7.38 4.71 5.65
CA GLU A 51 6.96 4.46 7.03
C GLU A 51 5.61 5.12 7.24
N VAL A 52 4.61 4.31 7.59
CA VAL A 52 3.23 4.75 7.78
C VAL A 52 2.73 4.38 9.17
N GLU A 53 2.02 5.30 9.80
CA GLU A 53 1.19 5.00 10.96
C GLU A 53 -0.23 4.78 10.46
N THR A 54 -0.83 3.67 10.87
CA THR A 54 -2.11 3.23 10.34
C THR A 54 -3.07 2.83 11.43
N ALA A 55 -4.34 3.15 11.23
CA ALA A 55 -5.42 2.56 11.99
C ALA A 55 -6.11 1.46 11.18
N VAL A 56 -6.44 0.35 11.86
CA VAL A 56 -7.38 -0.63 11.32
C VAL A 56 -8.74 0.03 11.30
N LEU A 57 -9.45 -0.11 10.18
CA LEU A 57 -10.80 0.40 10.08
C LEU A 57 -11.75 -0.55 10.78
N SER A 58 -12.39 -0.04 11.83
CA SER A 58 -13.26 -0.80 12.74
C SER A 58 -14.47 -1.42 12.03
N HIS A 59 -14.87 -0.89 10.88
CA HIS A 59 -15.98 -1.41 10.10
C HIS A 59 -15.66 -1.36 8.61
N ARG A 60 -15.23 -2.49 8.05
CA ARG A 60 -15.12 -2.64 6.60
C ARG A 60 -15.72 -3.99 6.20
N PRO A 61 -16.75 -4.02 5.33
CA PRO A 61 -17.29 -5.27 4.85
C PRO A 61 -16.26 -5.96 3.95
N LEU A 62 -16.24 -7.29 3.99
CA LEU A 62 -15.54 -8.12 3.01
C LEU A 62 -15.89 -7.65 1.58
N PRO A 63 -14.96 -7.72 0.61
CA PRO A 63 -13.76 -8.56 0.62
C PRO A 63 -12.45 -7.87 1.07
N HIS A 64 -12.45 -6.56 1.32
CA HIS A 64 -11.20 -5.81 1.52
C HIS A 64 -10.72 -5.77 2.97
N THR A 65 -10.27 -6.91 3.48
CA THR A 65 -9.65 -6.99 4.82
C THR A 65 -8.26 -6.35 4.88
N GLU A 66 -7.63 -6.12 3.73
CA GLU A 66 -6.28 -5.56 3.60
C GLU A 66 -6.18 -4.04 3.76
N ASP A 67 -7.32 -3.34 3.84
CA ASP A 67 -7.34 -1.89 3.85
C ASP A 67 -6.93 -1.28 5.20
N VAL A 68 -6.00 -0.33 5.17
CA VAL A 68 -5.50 0.40 6.33
C VAL A 68 -5.62 1.90 6.13
N LEU A 69 -6.11 2.62 7.14
CA LEU A 69 -6.24 4.08 7.11
C LEU A 69 -4.91 4.72 7.48
N ILE A 70 -4.35 5.54 6.59
CA ILE A 70 -3.11 6.28 6.86
C ILE A 70 -3.42 7.45 7.81
N GLN A 71 -2.73 7.51 8.95
CA GLN A 71 -2.74 8.68 9.84
C GLN A 71 -1.52 9.57 9.60
N HIS A 72 -0.36 8.94 9.45
CA HIS A 72 0.91 9.62 9.19
C HIS A 72 1.74 8.84 8.18
N LYS A 73 2.58 9.53 7.40
CA LYS A 73 3.44 8.92 6.38
C LYS A 73 4.74 9.70 6.19
N VAL A 74 5.85 8.98 6.11
CA VAL A 74 7.18 9.51 5.82
C VAL A 74 7.81 8.66 4.72
N ARG A 75 8.28 9.31 3.64
CA ARG A 75 9.00 8.64 2.56
C ARG A 75 10.41 8.31 3.03
N LEU A 76 10.79 7.05 2.92
CA LEU A 76 12.13 6.58 3.21
C LEU A 76 12.95 6.44 1.93
N ALA A 77 14.22 6.06 2.06
CA ALA A 77 15.04 5.71 0.91
C ALA A 77 14.39 4.54 0.14
N PRO A 78 14.44 4.57 -1.21
CA PRO A 78 13.89 3.50 -2.03
C PRO A 78 14.66 2.19 -1.80
N LEU A 79 13.97 1.06 -1.97
CA LEU A 79 14.58 -0.26 -1.83
C LEU A 79 15.29 -0.65 -3.13
N SER A 80 16.58 -0.98 -3.06
CA SER A 80 17.26 -1.66 -4.17
C SER A 80 16.81 -3.12 -4.24
N GLY A 81 16.28 -3.55 -5.38
CA GLY A 81 15.83 -4.92 -5.58
C GLY A 81 14.39 -5.18 -5.12
N ILE A 82 13.42 -4.52 -5.76
CA ILE A 82 11.98 -4.74 -5.53
C ILE A 82 11.56 -6.19 -5.83
N ILE A 83 12.11 -6.80 -6.88
CA ILE A 83 11.74 -8.15 -7.34
C ILE A 83 12.12 -9.21 -6.29
N PRO A 84 13.38 -9.31 -5.81
CA PRO A 84 13.73 -10.25 -4.75
C PRO A 84 12.90 -10.07 -3.48
N PHE A 85 12.52 -8.83 -3.14
CA PHE A 85 11.68 -8.57 -1.97
C PHE A 85 10.26 -9.12 -2.17
N ILE A 86 9.66 -8.90 -3.34
CA ILE A 86 8.32 -9.41 -3.65
C ILE A 86 8.36 -10.94 -3.68
N GLU A 87 9.31 -11.57 -4.36
CA GLU A 87 9.42 -13.03 -4.44
C GLU A 87 9.60 -13.68 -3.06
N LYS A 88 10.32 -13.03 -2.15
CA LYS A 88 10.50 -13.49 -0.78
C LYS A 88 9.20 -13.53 0.02
N HIS A 89 8.33 -12.53 -0.13
CA HIS A 89 7.12 -12.38 0.70
C HIS A 89 5.83 -12.85 0.01
N MET A 90 5.81 -12.83 -1.32
CA MET A 90 4.69 -13.23 -2.18
C MET A 90 5.23 -14.02 -3.37
N PRO A 91 5.74 -15.25 -3.15
CA PRO A 91 6.28 -16.06 -4.24
C PRO A 91 5.19 -16.35 -5.27
N PRO A 92 5.50 -16.27 -6.58
CA PRO A 92 4.54 -16.58 -7.63
C PRO A 92 4.00 -18.00 -7.44
N LYS A 93 2.70 -18.15 -7.61
CA LYS A 93 2.03 -19.46 -7.58
C LYS A 93 1.64 -19.82 -9.00
N THR A 94 2.03 -21.01 -9.44
CA THR A 94 1.55 -21.56 -10.71
C THR A 94 0.10 -21.99 -10.50
N GLY A 95 -0.83 -21.41 -11.25
CA GLY A 95 -2.21 -21.86 -11.28
C GLY A 95 -2.29 -23.24 -11.94
N GLY A 96 -3.16 -24.10 -11.42
CA GLY A 96 -3.51 -25.42 -11.96
C GLY A 96 -4.99 -25.51 -12.25
#